data_AF-A0A3C1RY73-F1
#
_entry.id   AF-A0A3C1RY73-F1
#
_cell.length_a   1.000
_cell.length_b   1.000
_cell.length_c   1.000
_cell.angle_alpha   90.00
_cell.angle_beta   90.00
_cell.angle_gamma   90.00
#
_symmetry.space_group_name_H-M   'P 1'
#
loop_
_entity.id
_entity.type
_entity.pdbx_description
1 polymer ?
#
loop_
_entity_poly.entity_id
_entity_poly.type
_entity_poly.pdbx_seq_one_letter_code
_entity_poly.pdbx_strand_id
1 'polypeptide(L)'
;MAQRSPRQSLFSIFSFNTSGSKSSEPKSRNGKASQPQPRRQSRRDPVKTASRRPPSPEQRQNIDSGRSESFDPLLSQLRQKPVPPKSRKTPPTKGKRQSKGAAGASILPFRKPSDPAPRSSRRPVADMVPAATSPLAPRDKSVKRVRKKRRVSPMVYATRLLILGIGIGVISGTILSALNALGRSSIAADQTVNLSLEQQQNSNSSKSSNSLVSSLQLTQEASDLKTAIMGLAKDSPKLKPGVFLVDLDTGNYVDIQGEEALPAASTIKVPILVSFFQAVDEGRLRLDEVLTMAEKHIAKGSGELQDQPVGSKFTALETVTLMIENSDNTATNMLIDRLGGIESLNQQFASWQLKQTQMQNILPDLEGTNKTSAKDLVNLMAEINQGKLISLKSRDLMLRIMEQTRNRSLLPSGLGEGAFIAHKTGNIDSVSGDIGLIDMPNGKRYSVGVLVQREANDPQAPELIRQISSTIYQYFDTSTDPEPNPDQVQDDQQ
;
A
#
# COMPACT_ATOMS: atom_id res chain seq x y z
N MET A 1 57.92 36.62 -40.41
CA MET A 1 58.52 35.32 -39.99
C MET A 1 57.99 34.20 -40.89
N ALA A 2 58.62 33.03 -40.93
CA ALA A 2 58.18 31.90 -41.78
C ALA A 2 56.78 31.40 -41.34
N GLN A 3 55.82 30.99 -42.19
CA GLN A 3 55.78 30.26 -43.49
C GLN A 3 55.65 28.73 -43.34
N ARG A 4 54.61 28.17 -43.99
CA ARG A 4 54.35 26.76 -44.41
C ARG A 4 53.38 25.88 -43.60
N SER A 5 52.19 25.72 -44.17
CA SER A 5 51.44 24.45 -44.26
C SER A 5 51.92 23.66 -45.53
N PRO A 6 51.26 22.58 -45.99
CA PRO A 6 50.90 21.31 -45.32
C PRO A 6 51.45 20.07 -46.09
N ARG A 7 51.32 18.84 -45.57
CA ARG A 7 51.39 17.59 -46.38
C ARG A 7 50.49 16.46 -45.85
N GLN A 8 49.98 15.66 -46.79
CA GLN A 8 49.32 14.36 -46.62
C GLN A 8 50.35 13.20 -46.77
N SER A 9 50.02 11.95 -46.39
CA SER A 9 50.32 10.72 -47.20
C SER A 9 50.06 9.37 -46.48
N LEU A 10 49.09 8.60 -47.01
CA LEU A 10 49.08 7.14 -47.29
C LEU A 10 49.43 6.02 -46.26
N PHE A 11 48.47 5.09 -46.13
CA PHE A 11 48.56 3.60 -46.17
C PHE A 11 49.83 2.82 -45.73
N SER A 12 49.63 1.86 -44.81
CA SER A 12 49.75 0.38 -45.01
C SER A 12 49.43 -0.36 -43.70
N ILE A 13 48.43 -1.23 -43.61
CA ILE A 13 48.45 -2.66 -43.99
C ILE A 13 49.58 -3.45 -43.32
N PHE A 14 49.21 -4.32 -42.38
CA PHE A 14 49.94 -5.56 -42.09
C PHE A 14 48.94 -6.70 -41.91
N SER A 15 49.13 -7.79 -42.65
CA SER A 15 48.46 -9.06 -42.45
C SER A 15 49.51 -10.11 -42.13
N PHE A 16 49.27 -10.94 -41.11
CA PHE A 16 49.96 -12.21 -40.97
C PHE A 16 48.92 -13.31 -40.79
N ASN A 17 49.00 -14.30 -41.67
CA ASN A 17 48.17 -15.50 -41.70
C ASN A 17 49.10 -16.65 -42.08
N THR A 18 49.13 -17.72 -41.28
CA THR A 18 49.13 -19.12 -41.73
C THR A 18 49.29 -20.09 -40.56
N SER A 19 48.39 -21.08 -40.48
CA SER A 19 48.58 -22.46 -39.97
C SER A 19 49.05 -22.70 -38.52
N GLY A 20 48.65 -23.80 -37.85
CA GLY A 20 47.73 -24.87 -38.27
C GLY A 20 47.92 -26.17 -37.48
N SER A 21 47.02 -27.15 -37.70
CA SER A 21 46.87 -28.43 -36.94
C SER A 21 46.43 -28.26 -35.47
N LYS A 22 45.40 -28.94 -34.93
CA LYS A 22 44.99 -30.37 -34.95
C LYS A 22 45.89 -31.28 -34.08
N SER A 23 45.42 -32.23 -33.26
CA SER A 23 44.12 -32.46 -32.56
C SER A 23 44.16 -33.86 -31.92
N SER A 24 43.93 -34.02 -30.61
CA SER A 24 43.60 -35.33 -30.00
C SER A 24 43.14 -35.24 -28.53
N GLU A 25 41.99 -35.86 -28.21
CA GLU A 25 41.77 -36.46 -26.88
C GLU A 25 42.58 -37.79 -26.79
N PRO A 26 42.74 -38.38 -25.60
CA PRO A 26 41.82 -39.49 -25.31
C PRO A 26 41.26 -39.54 -23.87
N LYS A 27 40.14 -40.24 -23.73
CA LYS A 27 39.46 -40.54 -22.45
C LYS A 27 40.09 -41.76 -21.75
N SER A 28 39.96 -41.86 -20.43
CA SER A 28 39.26 -42.98 -19.72
C SER A 28 39.81 -43.35 -18.32
N ARG A 29 38.91 -43.25 -17.32
CA ARG A 29 38.71 -44.13 -16.13
C ARG A 29 39.79 -44.44 -15.07
N ASN A 30 39.28 -44.35 -13.83
CA ASN A 30 39.49 -45.22 -12.66
C ASN A 30 40.82 -45.16 -11.86
N GLY A 31 40.68 -44.73 -10.60
CA GLY A 31 41.62 -45.00 -9.51
C GLY A 31 40.99 -44.72 -8.14
N LYS A 32 40.55 -45.75 -7.41
CA LYS A 32 40.23 -45.65 -5.97
C LYS A 32 41.51 -45.89 -5.17
N ALA A 33 41.76 -45.10 -4.11
CA ALA A 33 42.11 -45.59 -2.77
C ALA A 33 42.51 -44.47 -1.78
N SER A 34 42.47 -44.83 -0.48
CA SER A 34 43.30 -44.30 0.63
C SER A 34 43.15 -42.84 1.09
N GLN A 35 42.49 -42.69 2.25
CA GLN A 35 42.83 -41.64 3.23
C GLN A 35 44.22 -41.93 3.86
N PRO A 36 44.83 -40.93 4.51
CA PRO A 36 44.97 -41.07 5.97
C PRO A 36 44.57 -39.82 6.77
N GLN A 37 44.25 -40.00 8.06
CA GLN A 37 44.11 -38.90 9.03
C GLN A 37 45.47 -38.27 9.38
N PRO A 38 45.48 -37.13 10.08
CA PRO A 38 45.87 -37.24 11.49
C PRO A 38 44.95 -36.50 12.49
N ARG A 39 44.89 -37.04 13.71
CA ARG A 39 44.38 -36.35 14.91
C ARG A 39 45.31 -35.18 15.31
N ARG A 40 44.74 -34.04 15.69
CA ARG A 40 44.62 -33.62 17.12
C ARG A 40 43.99 -32.24 17.28
N GLN A 41 43.16 -32.10 18.31
CA GLN A 41 42.77 -30.80 18.87
C GLN A 41 43.96 -30.21 19.66
N SER A 42 44.07 -28.89 19.69
CA SER A 42 44.71 -28.17 20.80
C SER A 42 43.88 -26.95 21.16
N ARG A 43 43.72 -26.70 22.47
CA ARG A 43 43.04 -25.52 23.00
C ARG A 43 44.00 -24.34 23.04
N ARG A 44 43.48 -23.12 22.84
CA ARG A 44 44.12 -21.87 23.29
C ARG A 44 43.06 -20.94 23.85
N ASP A 45 43.11 -20.74 25.16
CA ASP A 45 42.40 -19.66 25.87
C ASP A 45 43.24 -18.36 25.78
N PRO A 46 42.85 -17.21 26.38
CA PRO A 46 42.15 -16.19 25.61
C PRO A 46 42.93 -14.87 25.48
N VAL A 47 42.70 -14.14 24.39
CA VAL A 47 43.23 -12.78 24.20
C VAL A 47 42.39 -11.77 24.99
N LYS A 48 43.06 -10.90 25.76
CA LYS A 48 42.41 -9.88 26.59
C LYS A 48 41.70 -8.82 25.74
N THR A 49 40.39 -8.65 25.96
CA THR A 49 39.64 -7.50 25.45
C THR A 49 39.98 -6.24 26.24
N ALA A 50 40.41 -5.17 25.54
CA ALA A 50 40.61 -3.85 26.12
C ALA A 50 39.40 -2.95 25.83
N SER A 51 38.70 -2.50 26.86
CA SER A 51 37.50 -1.67 26.73
C SER A 51 37.80 -0.29 26.17
N ARG A 52 37.19 0.07 25.03
CA ARG A 52 37.06 1.47 24.60
C ARG A 52 35.69 2.01 25.04
N ARG A 53 35.69 3.14 25.74
CA ARG A 53 34.48 3.92 26.06
C ARG A 53 33.98 4.68 24.80
N PRO A 54 32.68 4.96 24.67
CA PRO A 54 32.17 5.90 23.67
C PRO A 54 32.54 7.35 24.02
N PRO A 55 32.62 8.27 23.03
CA PRO A 55 32.67 9.70 23.26
C PRO A 55 31.28 10.26 23.62
N SER A 56 31.26 11.34 24.40
CA SER A 56 30.04 12.09 24.77
C SER A 56 29.70 13.19 23.74
N PRO A 57 28.46 13.71 23.69
CA PRO A 57 27.99 14.52 22.56
C PRO A 57 28.08 16.04 22.78
N GLU A 58 28.75 16.70 21.83
CA GLU A 58 28.66 18.14 21.50
C GLU A 58 29.11 18.25 20.02
N GLN A 59 28.60 19.13 19.15
CA GLN A 59 27.84 20.36 19.37
C GLN A 59 26.61 20.45 18.45
N ARG A 60 25.65 21.34 18.76
CA ARG A 60 24.61 21.80 17.81
C ARG A 60 25.09 23.05 17.09
N GLN A 61 24.95 23.10 15.76
CA GLN A 61 24.77 24.37 15.04
C GLN A 61 23.71 24.21 13.94
N ASN A 62 23.05 25.31 13.62
CA ASN A 62 21.80 25.33 12.85
C ASN A 62 22.07 25.18 11.34
N ILE A 63 21.15 24.53 10.63
CA ILE A 63 20.77 24.93 9.28
C ILE A 63 19.28 25.26 9.33
N ASP A 64 18.93 26.44 8.84
CA ASP A 64 17.56 26.91 8.67
C ASP A 64 17.06 26.53 7.27
N SER A 65 15.85 26.00 7.16
CA SER A 65 15.21 25.67 5.88
C SER A 65 13.70 25.92 5.96
N GLY A 66 13.30 27.08 5.45
CA GLY A 66 11.92 27.54 5.49
C GLY A 66 10.97 26.77 4.57
N ARG A 67 10.10 25.97 5.19
CA ARG A 67 8.64 26.03 4.99
C ARG A 67 8.10 25.92 3.55
N SER A 68 7.82 24.69 3.11
CA SER A 68 6.87 24.38 2.03
C SER A 68 5.64 23.63 2.57
N GLU A 69 4.82 24.31 3.39
CA GLU A 69 3.57 23.73 3.92
C GLU A 69 2.41 23.82 2.91
N SER A 70 2.21 22.76 2.13
CA SER A 70 1.00 22.52 1.33
C SER A 70 0.09 21.45 1.96
N PHE A 71 -0.30 21.66 3.22
CA PHE A 71 -1.20 20.74 3.93
C PHE A 71 -2.60 20.66 3.28
N ASP A 72 -2.96 19.51 2.74
CA ASP A 72 -4.30 19.24 2.18
C ASP A 72 -5.39 19.33 3.28
N PRO A 73 -6.39 20.22 3.15
CA PRO A 73 -7.44 20.37 4.16
C PRO A 73 -8.30 19.12 4.36
N LEU A 74 -8.42 18.20 3.39
CA LEU A 74 -9.24 16.99 3.54
C LEU A 74 -8.70 16.04 4.64
N LEU A 75 -7.38 15.85 4.72
CA LEU A 75 -6.74 15.08 5.79
C LEU A 75 -6.89 15.74 7.16
N SER A 76 -6.97 17.08 7.21
CA SER A 76 -7.21 17.83 8.45
C SER A 76 -8.63 17.66 8.98
N GLN A 77 -9.62 17.51 8.09
CA GLN A 77 -11.04 17.36 8.47
C GLN A 77 -11.32 15.96 9.05
N LEU A 78 -10.71 14.91 8.49
CA LEU A 78 -10.88 13.54 9.00
C LEU A 78 -10.23 13.29 10.37
N ARG A 79 -9.24 14.11 10.77
CA ARG A 79 -8.58 14.02 12.09
C ARG A 79 -9.40 14.63 13.25
N GLN A 80 -10.53 15.29 12.99
CA GLN A 80 -11.32 15.95 14.03
C GLN A 80 -12.21 14.98 14.82
N LYS A 81 -11.68 14.47 15.95
CA LYS A 81 -12.47 13.65 16.90
C LYS A 81 -13.67 14.44 17.45
N PRO A 82 -14.90 13.88 17.47
CA PRO A 82 -16.08 14.57 17.98
C PRO A 82 -15.96 14.81 19.49
N VAL A 83 -16.04 16.08 19.90
CA VAL A 83 -15.98 16.48 21.32
C VAL A 83 -17.34 16.22 21.99
N PRO A 84 -17.42 15.37 23.04
CA PRO A 84 -18.68 15.14 23.74
C PRO A 84 -19.08 16.36 24.59
N PRO A 85 -20.38 16.69 24.70
CA PRO A 85 -20.84 17.80 25.51
C PRO A 85 -20.59 17.55 27.01
N LYS A 86 -20.08 18.57 27.72
CA LYS A 86 -19.70 18.49 29.14
C LYS A 86 -20.91 18.21 30.04
N SER A 87 -21.04 16.98 30.54
CA SER A 87 -22.08 16.61 31.49
C SER A 87 -21.82 17.18 32.89
N ARG A 88 -22.81 17.91 33.42
CA ARG A 88 -22.71 18.67 34.68
C ARG A 88 -23.08 17.76 35.86
N LYS A 89 -22.13 17.45 36.75
CA LYS A 89 -22.38 16.62 37.95
C LYS A 89 -23.32 17.31 38.93
N THR A 90 -24.22 16.54 39.55
CA THR A 90 -25.05 16.92 40.71
C THR A 90 -25.06 15.80 41.76
N PRO A 91 -25.29 16.11 43.06
CA PRO A 91 -25.02 15.19 44.17
C PRO A 91 -26.17 14.20 44.48
N PRO A 92 -25.89 13.10 45.21
CA PRO A 92 -26.88 12.06 45.51
C PRO A 92 -27.84 12.42 46.65
N THR A 93 -29.11 12.04 46.49
CA THR A 93 -30.17 12.14 47.52
C THR A 93 -30.34 10.81 48.29
N LYS A 94 -30.78 10.91 49.55
CA LYS A 94 -30.95 9.74 50.46
C LYS A 94 -32.32 9.08 50.26
N GLY A 95 -32.37 7.75 50.30
CA GLY A 95 -33.60 6.94 50.42
C GLY A 95 -33.44 5.82 51.47
N LYS A 96 -34.50 5.50 52.22
CA LYS A 96 -34.51 4.48 53.29
C LYS A 96 -35.56 3.40 53.05
N ARG A 97 -35.16 2.12 53.17
CA ARG A 97 -35.86 0.92 53.73
C ARG A 97 -34.97 -0.32 53.46
N GLN A 98 -34.61 -1.17 54.43
CA GLN A 98 -35.40 -2.23 55.10
C GLN A 98 -35.88 -3.33 54.11
N SER A 99 -35.69 -4.65 54.34
CA SER A 99 -35.13 -5.36 55.51
C SER A 99 -34.86 -6.87 55.28
N LYS A 100 -34.08 -7.50 56.19
CA LYS A 100 -33.81 -8.97 56.42
C LYS A 100 -32.74 -9.62 55.53
N GLY A 101 -31.87 -10.53 56.02
CA GLY A 101 -31.59 -10.99 57.41
C GLY A 101 -30.67 -12.24 57.47
N ALA A 102 -30.06 -12.53 58.64
CA ALA A 102 -29.16 -13.68 58.98
C ALA A 102 -27.77 -13.72 58.29
N ALA A 103 -26.67 -14.26 58.87
CA ALA A 103 -26.32 -14.65 60.26
C ALA A 103 -24.77 -14.80 60.45
N GLY A 104 -24.29 -14.93 61.70
CA GLY A 104 -22.87 -15.16 62.09
C GLY A 104 -22.14 -13.87 62.52
N ALA A 105 -21.80 -13.60 63.80
CA ALA A 105 -20.82 -14.24 64.70
C ALA A 105 -19.34 -13.94 64.29
N SER A 106 -18.43 -13.45 65.15
CA SER A 106 -18.33 -13.60 66.63
C SER A 106 -17.65 -12.44 67.38
N ILE A 107 -18.15 -12.13 68.58
CA ILE A 107 -17.47 -11.88 69.90
C ILE A 107 -16.37 -10.78 70.04
N LEU A 108 -16.36 -10.13 71.22
CA LEU A 108 -15.56 -8.95 71.67
C LEU A 108 -14.56 -9.38 72.81
N PRO A 109 -14.13 -8.59 73.84
CA PRO A 109 -14.15 -7.12 74.10
C PRO A 109 -12.88 -6.48 74.79
N PHE A 110 -12.97 -5.16 75.09
CA PHE A 110 -12.18 -4.35 76.05
C PHE A 110 -10.72 -3.96 75.69
N ARG A 111 -10.12 -2.86 76.21
CA ARG A 111 -10.55 -1.85 77.23
C ARG A 111 -10.00 -0.42 76.92
N LYS A 112 -10.53 0.59 77.64
CA LYS A 112 -10.15 2.04 77.72
C LYS A 112 -10.29 2.47 79.21
N PRO A 113 -10.06 3.73 79.68
CA PRO A 113 -9.43 4.94 79.10
C PRO A 113 -8.43 5.66 80.06
N SER A 114 -7.90 6.83 79.65
CA SER A 114 -7.57 7.98 80.54
C SER A 114 -7.41 9.31 79.77
N ASP A 115 -7.77 10.43 80.41
CA ASP A 115 -7.69 11.84 79.93
C ASP A 115 -6.63 12.63 80.79
N PRO A 116 -6.52 13.99 80.91
CA PRO A 116 -7.22 15.12 80.25
C PRO A 116 -6.43 16.45 79.93
N ALA A 117 -7.04 17.32 79.07
CA ALA A 117 -7.12 18.81 79.20
C ALA A 117 -5.85 19.73 79.03
N PRO A 118 -5.96 21.11 79.03
CA PRO A 118 -6.91 22.04 78.35
C PRO A 118 -6.31 23.38 77.79
N ARG A 119 -7.20 24.30 77.29
CA ARG A 119 -7.06 25.76 76.96
C ARG A 119 -6.53 26.10 75.55
N SER A 120 -6.86 27.21 74.86
CA SER A 120 -7.66 28.45 75.12
C SER A 120 -7.96 29.20 73.76
N SER A 121 -8.79 30.25 73.59
CA SER A 121 -10.05 30.77 74.19
C SER A 121 -10.50 32.11 73.52
N ARG A 122 -11.77 32.55 73.68
CA ARG A 122 -12.41 33.87 73.28
C ARG A 122 -12.61 34.11 71.75
N ARG A 123 -13.82 34.41 71.18
CA ARG A 123 -14.84 35.51 71.32
C ARG A 123 -14.43 36.86 70.66
N PRO A 124 -15.36 37.73 70.13
CA PRO A 124 -16.82 37.59 69.88
C PRO A 124 -17.43 38.24 68.57
N VAL A 125 -18.68 37.86 68.25
CA VAL A 125 -19.86 38.64 67.72
C VAL A 125 -19.73 39.81 66.70
N ALA A 126 -20.55 39.77 65.62
CA ALA A 126 -21.19 40.95 64.98
C ALA A 126 -22.44 40.59 64.09
N ASP A 127 -23.63 40.91 64.60
CA ASP A 127 -24.91 41.42 63.99
C ASP A 127 -25.58 40.94 62.68
N MET A 128 -26.87 41.31 62.57
CA MET A 128 -27.88 40.93 61.55
C MET A 128 -28.43 42.14 60.78
N VAL A 129 -28.64 42.02 59.46
CA VAL A 129 -29.71 42.71 58.70
C VAL A 129 -30.17 41.82 57.52
N PRO A 130 -31.48 41.64 57.26
CA PRO A 130 -31.98 40.84 56.13
C PRO A 130 -32.75 41.63 55.04
N ALA A 131 -32.93 40.94 53.90
CA ALA A 131 -33.98 41.11 52.89
C ALA A 131 -33.92 42.26 51.85
N ALA A 132 -34.05 41.85 50.58
CA ALA A 132 -34.69 42.60 49.50
C ALA A 132 -35.48 41.60 48.64
N THR A 133 -36.68 41.96 48.18
CA THR A 133 -37.63 41.06 47.48
C THR A 133 -37.92 41.53 46.05
N SER A 134 -38.11 40.57 45.14
CA SER A 134 -38.51 40.83 43.74
C SER A 134 -39.99 40.43 43.50
N PRO A 135 -40.75 41.18 42.69
CA PRO A 135 -42.20 41.01 42.57
C PRO A 135 -42.65 39.84 41.65
N LEU A 136 -43.93 39.48 41.78
CA LEU A 136 -44.59 38.37 41.09
C LEU A 136 -45.12 38.74 39.69
N ALA A 137 -45.18 37.75 38.80
CA ALA A 137 -45.95 37.78 37.56
C ALA A 137 -47.14 36.79 37.63
N PRO A 138 -48.28 37.05 36.95
CA PRO A 138 -49.53 36.34 37.20
C PRO A 138 -49.65 34.95 36.55
N ARG A 139 -50.49 34.10 37.14
CA ARG A 139 -50.95 32.81 36.58
C ARG A 139 -52.17 33.00 35.69
N ASP A 140 -52.16 32.41 34.50
CA ASP A 140 -53.36 32.26 33.65
C ASP A 140 -53.96 30.83 33.75
N LYS A 141 -55.22 30.66 33.32
CA LYS A 141 -56.10 29.53 33.65
C LYS A 141 -56.17 28.49 32.53
N SER A 142 -56.10 27.21 32.88
CA SER A 142 -56.06 26.09 31.93
C SER A 142 -57.45 25.66 31.42
N VAL A 143 -57.83 26.10 30.22
CA VAL A 143 -59.07 25.67 29.53
C VAL A 143 -58.84 24.34 28.78
N LYS A 144 -59.55 23.27 29.19
CA LYS A 144 -59.54 21.97 28.48
C LYS A 144 -60.28 22.08 27.14
N ARG A 145 -59.58 21.91 26.01
CA ARG A 145 -60.18 21.78 24.67
C ARG A 145 -60.29 20.32 24.22
N VAL A 146 -61.49 19.91 23.79
CA VAL A 146 -61.77 18.56 23.25
C VAL A 146 -61.16 18.40 21.84
N ARG A 147 -60.44 17.31 21.59
CA ARG A 147 -59.85 17.00 20.27
C ARG A 147 -60.90 16.43 19.31
N LYS A 148 -61.33 17.20 18.30
CA LYS A 148 -62.00 16.64 17.11
C LYS A 148 -61.01 15.77 16.31
N LYS A 149 -61.45 14.59 15.82
CA LYS A 149 -60.67 13.77 14.88
C LYS A 149 -60.44 14.57 13.58
N ARG A 150 -59.18 14.77 13.17
CA ARG A 150 -58.85 15.33 11.85
C ARG A 150 -59.15 14.28 10.76
N ARG A 151 -59.86 14.67 9.70
CA ARG A 151 -59.87 13.92 8.44
C ARG A 151 -58.51 14.09 7.76
N VAL A 152 -57.98 13.03 7.17
CA VAL A 152 -56.69 13.06 6.43
C VAL A 152 -56.96 13.62 5.03
N SER A 153 -56.03 14.40 4.46
CA SER A 153 -56.21 14.97 3.12
C SER A 153 -56.07 13.91 2.02
N PRO A 154 -56.79 14.03 0.89
CA PRO A 154 -56.68 13.07 -0.22
C PRO A 154 -55.27 13.00 -0.83
N MET A 155 -54.48 14.05 -0.69
CA MET A 155 -53.06 14.09 -1.08
C MET A 155 -52.21 13.01 -0.37
N VAL A 156 -52.56 12.60 0.85
CA VAL A 156 -51.89 11.51 1.59
C VAL A 156 -52.30 10.12 1.07
N TYR A 157 -53.46 10.00 0.42
CA TYR A 157 -53.81 8.78 -0.31
C TYR A 157 -53.06 8.71 -1.66
N ALA A 158 -52.94 9.83 -2.37
CA ALA A 158 -52.17 9.89 -3.62
C ALA A 158 -50.70 9.48 -3.43
N THR A 159 -50.02 9.99 -2.40
CA THR A 159 -48.61 9.59 -2.12
C THR A 159 -48.48 8.12 -1.72
N ARG A 160 -49.46 7.55 -0.98
CA ARG A 160 -49.48 6.12 -0.65
C ARG A 160 -49.69 5.23 -1.86
N LEU A 161 -50.57 5.61 -2.79
CA LEU A 161 -50.77 4.89 -4.05
C LEU A 161 -49.54 4.96 -4.96
N LEU A 162 -48.83 6.10 -4.99
CA LEU A 162 -47.59 6.25 -5.76
C LEU A 162 -46.47 5.36 -5.20
N ILE A 163 -46.31 5.29 -3.87
CA ILE A 163 -45.35 4.37 -3.22
C ILE A 163 -45.72 2.90 -3.52
N LEU A 164 -47.01 2.55 -3.48
CA LEU A 164 -47.49 1.20 -3.80
C LEU A 164 -47.21 0.83 -5.27
N GLY A 165 -47.43 1.76 -6.21
CA GLY A 165 -47.15 1.57 -7.63
C GLY A 165 -45.66 1.33 -7.91
N ILE A 166 -44.77 2.09 -7.26
CA ILE A 166 -43.31 1.87 -7.35
C ILE A 166 -42.94 0.48 -6.79
N GLY A 167 -43.50 0.10 -5.63
CA GLY A 167 -43.27 -1.21 -5.03
C GLY A 167 -43.68 -2.37 -5.95
N ILE A 168 -44.86 -2.29 -6.56
CA ILE A 168 -45.32 -3.28 -7.54
C ILE A 168 -44.39 -3.32 -8.76
N GLY A 169 -44.01 -2.17 -9.31
CA GLY A 169 -43.09 -2.09 -10.46
C GLY A 169 -41.73 -2.75 -10.21
N VAL A 170 -41.13 -2.55 -9.03
CA VAL A 170 -39.85 -3.18 -8.65
C VAL A 170 -40.00 -4.70 -8.53
N ILE A 171 -41.09 -5.19 -7.95
CA ILE A 171 -41.38 -6.63 -7.81
C ILE A 171 -41.62 -7.27 -9.19
N SER A 172 -42.43 -6.65 -10.04
CA SER A 172 -42.66 -7.13 -11.42
C SER A 172 -41.36 -7.12 -12.25
N GLY A 173 -40.52 -6.09 -12.11
CA GLY A 173 -39.23 -6.01 -12.79
C GLY A 173 -38.23 -7.09 -12.36
N THR A 174 -38.17 -7.41 -11.07
CA THR A 174 -37.31 -8.49 -10.56
C THR A 174 -37.80 -9.88 -10.98
N ILE A 175 -39.12 -10.12 -10.97
CA ILE A 175 -39.70 -11.37 -11.49
C ILE A 175 -39.42 -11.53 -13.00
N LEU A 176 -39.62 -10.48 -13.80
CA LEU A 176 -39.37 -10.53 -15.24
C LEU A 176 -37.89 -10.72 -15.57
N SER A 177 -36.99 -10.11 -14.79
CA SER A 177 -35.54 -10.31 -14.88
C SER A 177 -35.14 -11.77 -14.58
N ALA A 178 -35.70 -12.36 -13.51
CA ALA A 178 -35.45 -13.76 -13.16
C ALA A 178 -35.95 -14.73 -14.24
N LEU A 179 -37.14 -14.51 -14.81
CA LEU A 179 -37.66 -15.31 -15.92
C LEU A 179 -36.79 -15.22 -17.18
N ASN A 180 -36.26 -14.04 -17.49
CA ASN A 180 -35.35 -13.82 -18.63
C ASN A 180 -33.98 -14.48 -18.39
N ALA A 181 -33.50 -14.53 -17.14
CA ALA A 181 -32.30 -15.27 -16.76
C ALA A 181 -32.50 -16.80 -16.93
N LEU A 182 -33.62 -17.35 -16.42
CA LEU A 182 -33.94 -18.77 -16.58
C LEU A 182 -34.07 -19.16 -18.08
N GLY A 183 -34.71 -18.32 -18.89
CA GLY A 183 -34.83 -18.53 -20.34
C GLY A 183 -33.48 -18.63 -21.06
N ARG A 184 -32.49 -17.82 -20.65
CA ARG A 184 -31.11 -17.92 -21.17
C ARG A 184 -30.41 -19.21 -20.72
N SER A 185 -30.63 -19.65 -19.48
CA SER A 185 -30.09 -20.93 -18.99
C SER A 185 -30.64 -22.15 -19.73
N SER A 186 -31.91 -22.13 -20.18
CA SER A 186 -32.46 -23.22 -21.00
C SER A 186 -31.93 -23.23 -22.44
N ILE A 187 -31.64 -22.07 -23.04
CA ILE A 187 -31.13 -21.99 -24.42
C ILE A 187 -29.66 -22.44 -24.51
N ALA A 188 -28.87 -22.18 -23.46
CA ALA A 188 -27.45 -22.58 -23.40
C ALA A 188 -27.22 -24.11 -23.29
N ALA A 189 -28.27 -24.91 -23.08
CA ALA A 189 -28.19 -26.37 -22.93
C ALA A 189 -28.43 -27.15 -24.23
N ASP A 190 -28.94 -26.50 -25.29
CA ASP A 190 -29.50 -27.17 -26.49
C ASP A 190 -28.75 -26.80 -27.79
N GLN A 191 -27.51 -26.28 -27.69
CA GLN A 191 -26.68 -25.84 -28.82
C GLN A 191 -25.29 -26.48 -28.90
N THR A 192 -24.99 -27.50 -28.09
CA THR A 192 -23.70 -28.22 -28.13
C THR A 192 -23.65 -29.40 -29.11
N VAL A 193 -24.72 -29.63 -29.88
CA VAL A 193 -24.77 -30.66 -30.93
C VAL A 193 -25.41 -30.11 -32.20
N ASN A 194 -24.65 -29.33 -32.99
CA ASN A 194 -24.58 -29.39 -34.47
C ASN A 194 -23.74 -28.24 -35.08
N LEU A 195 -23.42 -28.37 -36.37
CA LEU A 195 -22.94 -27.31 -37.28
C LEU A 195 -21.52 -26.77 -37.03
N SER A 196 -20.54 -27.65 -37.25
CA SER A 196 -19.34 -27.26 -38.01
C SER A 196 -19.74 -26.77 -39.41
N LEU A 197 -18.91 -25.89 -39.99
CA LEU A 197 -18.96 -25.40 -41.39
C LEU A 197 -20.19 -24.54 -41.77
N GLU A 198 -20.06 -23.21 -41.65
CA GLU A 198 -20.17 -22.31 -42.82
C GLU A 198 -19.71 -20.86 -42.50
N GLN A 199 -19.59 -20.04 -43.55
CA GLN A 199 -19.45 -18.57 -43.53
C GLN A 199 -18.20 -17.96 -42.85
N GLN A 200 -17.09 -17.96 -43.60
CA GLN A 200 -16.29 -16.74 -43.74
C GLN A 200 -17.00 -15.74 -44.69
N GLN A 201 -16.53 -14.48 -44.67
CA GLN A 201 -16.85 -13.36 -45.56
C GLN A 201 -18.09 -12.49 -45.23
N ASN A 202 -17.95 -11.20 -45.56
CA ASN A 202 -18.95 -10.12 -45.55
C ASN A 202 -19.63 -9.73 -44.23
N SER A 203 -18.96 -8.84 -43.48
CA SER A 203 -19.42 -7.44 -43.42
C SER A 203 -18.32 -6.49 -42.94
N ASN A 204 -17.93 -5.54 -43.78
CA ASN A 204 -17.13 -4.39 -43.38
C ASN A 204 -18.07 -3.19 -43.09
N SER A 205 -17.57 -2.17 -42.39
CA SER A 205 -18.25 -0.90 -42.07
C SER A 205 -19.40 -0.91 -41.03
N SER A 206 -19.03 -0.69 -39.77
CA SER A 206 -19.71 0.31 -38.93
C SER A 206 -18.74 0.86 -37.86
N LYS A 207 -18.13 2.03 -38.11
CA LYS A 207 -17.37 2.75 -37.08
C LYS A 207 -18.34 3.44 -36.12
N SER A 208 -18.48 2.91 -34.90
CA SER A 208 -19.05 3.66 -33.78
C SER A 208 -18.41 3.24 -32.45
N SER A 209 -17.79 4.20 -31.79
CA SER A 209 -17.33 4.22 -30.39
C SER A 209 -17.50 2.94 -29.55
N ASN A 210 -16.49 2.08 -29.54
CA ASN A 210 -16.10 1.24 -28.40
C ASN A 210 -14.59 0.92 -28.46
N SER A 211 -13.79 2.00 -28.48
CA SER A 211 -12.47 1.97 -27.85
C SER A 211 -12.66 2.07 -26.33
N LEU A 212 -11.62 1.79 -25.55
CA LEU A 212 -11.65 1.51 -24.10
C LEU A 212 -12.26 0.12 -23.80
N VAL A 213 -11.57 -0.85 -23.21
CA VAL A 213 -10.19 -0.88 -22.70
C VAL A 213 -9.49 -2.12 -23.25
N SER A 214 -8.40 -1.92 -24.00
CA SER A 214 -7.47 -3.03 -24.28
C SER A 214 -6.81 -3.44 -22.96
N SER A 215 -6.69 -4.74 -22.70
CA SER A 215 -5.71 -5.22 -21.73
C SER A 215 -4.31 -4.78 -22.15
N LEU A 216 -3.36 -4.72 -21.21
CA LEU A 216 -1.97 -4.37 -21.49
C LEU A 216 -1.35 -5.43 -22.42
N GLN A 217 -1.39 -5.18 -23.73
CA GLN A 217 -0.71 -5.99 -24.73
C GLN A 217 0.75 -5.53 -24.76
N LEU A 218 1.66 -6.43 -24.37
CA LEU A 218 3.09 -6.21 -24.53
C LEU A 218 3.41 -6.23 -26.03
N THR A 219 4.03 -5.17 -26.56
CA THR A 219 4.21 -4.98 -28.01
C THR A 219 5.63 -5.36 -28.44
N GLN A 220 6.65 -4.62 -28.00
CA GLN A 220 8.06 -4.87 -28.36
C GLN A 220 8.99 -4.80 -27.14
N GLU A 221 9.99 -5.68 -27.09
CA GLU A 221 11.04 -5.58 -26.09
C GLU A 221 12.07 -4.51 -26.49
N ALA A 222 12.29 -3.54 -25.60
CA ALA A 222 13.26 -2.45 -25.75
C ALA A 222 14.69 -2.99 -25.54
N SER A 223 15.18 -3.71 -26.55
CA SER A 223 16.44 -4.47 -26.52
C SER A 223 17.67 -3.63 -26.12
N ASP A 224 17.73 -2.36 -26.52
CA ASP A 224 18.86 -1.47 -26.18
C ASP A 224 18.84 -1.07 -24.70
N LEU A 225 17.67 -0.68 -24.18
CA LEU A 225 17.47 -0.38 -22.76
C LEU A 225 17.72 -1.62 -21.89
N LYS A 226 17.24 -2.79 -22.32
CA LYS A 226 17.54 -4.09 -21.70
C LYS A 226 19.04 -4.35 -21.65
N THR A 227 19.75 -4.10 -22.74
CA THR A 227 21.22 -4.27 -22.83
C THR A 227 21.96 -3.29 -21.94
N ALA A 228 21.50 -2.04 -21.82
CA ALA A 228 22.06 -1.04 -20.90
C ALA A 228 21.87 -1.46 -19.43
N ILE A 229 20.66 -1.87 -19.04
CA ILE A 229 20.34 -2.35 -17.69
C ILE A 229 21.17 -3.60 -17.33
N MET A 230 21.26 -4.58 -18.24
CA MET A 230 22.14 -5.75 -18.06
C MET A 230 23.63 -5.38 -18.04
N GLY A 231 24.01 -4.20 -18.54
CA GLY A 231 25.35 -3.63 -18.42
C GLY A 231 25.71 -3.28 -16.98
N LEU A 232 24.78 -2.66 -16.24
CA LEU A 232 24.99 -2.18 -14.86
C LEU A 232 25.33 -3.30 -13.88
N ALA A 233 24.74 -4.49 -14.05
CA ALA A 233 24.93 -5.62 -13.14
C ALA A 233 26.28 -6.36 -13.31
N LYS A 234 27.08 -6.04 -14.33
CA LYS A 234 28.30 -6.80 -14.69
C LYS A 234 29.37 -6.80 -13.60
N ASP A 235 29.56 -5.66 -12.93
CA ASP A 235 30.58 -5.50 -11.88
C ASP A 235 30.11 -6.03 -10.52
N SER A 236 28.85 -6.47 -10.42
CA SER A 236 28.20 -6.96 -9.20
C SER A 236 27.64 -8.39 -9.37
N PRO A 237 28.44 -9.39 -9.79
CA PRO A 237 27.96 -10.73 -10.20
C PRO A 237 27.37 -11.60 -9.07
N LYS A 238 27.32 -11.08 -7.84
CA LYS A 238 26.58 -11.68 -6.70
C LYS A 238 25.10 -11.27 -6.67
N LEU A 239 24.76 -10.15 -7.29
CA LEU A 239 23.40 -9.63 -7.34
C LEU A 239 22.60 -10.36 -8.42
N LYS A 240 21.32 -10.64 -8.14
CA LYS A 240 20.37 -11.10 -9.17
C LYS A 240 19.21 -10.12 -9.28
N PRO A 241 19.22 -9.24 -10.29
CA PRO A 241 18.13 -8.30 -10.51
C PRO A 241 17.01 -8.95 -11.35
N GLY A 242 15.87 -9.20 -10.71
CA GLY A 242 14.59 -9.33 -11.39
C GLY A 242 14.07 -7.94 -11.74
N VAL A 243 14.01 -7.61 -13.04
CA VAL A 243 13.49 -6.34 -13.57
C VAL A 243 12.33 -6.64 -14.51
N PHE A 244 11.24 -5.91 -14.33
CA PHE A 244 10.21 -5.78 -15.36
C PHE A 244 9.80 -4.32 -15.49
N LEU A 245 9.69 -3.84 -16.73
CA LEU A 245 9.30 -2.48 -17.10
C LEU A 245 8.23 -2.58 -18.18
N VAL A 246 7.19 -1.76 -18.10
CA VAL A 246 6.28 -1.51 -19.23
C VAL A 246 6.04 -0.01 -19.40
N ASP A 247 6.25 0.46 -20.62
CA ASP A 247 5.72 1.70 -21.18
C ASP A 247 4.20 1.55 -21.34
N LEU A 248 3.43 2.32 -20.57
CA LEU A 248 1.97 2.15 -20.50
C LEU A 248 1.24 2.88 -21.64
N ASP A 249 1.96 3.64 -22.47
CA ASP A 249 1.42 4.33 -23.64
C ASP A 249 1.58 3.47 -24.91
N THR A 250 2.68 2.73 -25.04
CA THR A 250 3.01 1.93 -26.24
C THR A 250 2.94 0.41 -26.06
N GLY A 251 2.97 -0.08 -24.82
CA GLY A 251 3.13 -1.51 -24.50
C GLY A 251 4.57 -2.03 -24.62
N ASN A 252 5.55 -1.17 -24.95
CA ASN A 252 6.96 -1.56 -25.01
C ASN A 252 7.46 -1.96 -23.62
N TYR A 253 8.35 -2.96 -23.55
CA TYR A 253 8.72 -3.54 -22.26
C TYR A 253 10.21 -3.92 -22.17
N VAL A 254 10.66 -4.23 -20.94
CA VAL A 254 11.93 -4.93 -20.68
C VAL A 254 11.68 -6.04 -19.68
N ASP A 255 12.07 -7.28 -20.01
CA ASP A 255 12.04 -8.42 -19.08
C ASP A 255 13.46 -8.94 -18.82
N ILE A 256 13.94 -8.84 -17.58
CA ILE A 256 15.21 -9.41 -17.13
C ILE A 256 14.89 -10.21 -15.87
N GLN A 257 14.69 -11.52 -16.01
CA GLN A 257 14.28 -12.40 -14.88
C GLN A 257 12.99 -11.90 -14.19
N GLY A 258 12.10 -11.21 -14.92
CA GLY A 258 10.93 -10.55 -14.35
C GLY A 258 9.92 -11.50 -13.72
N GLU A 259 9.90 -12.77 -14.17
CA GLU A 259 9.07 -13.86 -13.63
C GLU A 259 9.73 -14.65 -12.48
N GLU A 260 10.95 -14.31 -12.04
CA GLU A 260 11.62 -15.04 -10.93
C GLU A 260 10.94 -14.76 -9.58
N ALA A 261 10.68 -15.83 -8.83
CA ALA A 261 10.02 -15.80 -7.53
C ALA A 261 10.99 -15.39 -6.40
N LEU A 262 11.21 -14.09 -6.27
CA LEU A 262 12.10 -13.51 -5.26
C LEU A 262 11.35 -13.22 -3.94
N PRO A 263 12.06 -13.08 -2.80
CA PRO A 263 11.46 -12.60 -1.57
C PRO A 263 10.82 -11.21 -1.79
N ALA A 264 9.58 -11.03 -1.34
CA ALA A 264 8.84 -9.79 -1.56
C ALA A 264 9.22 -8.66 -0.58
N ALA A 265 9.73 -9.01 0.62
CA ALA A 265 9.92 -8.07 1.72
C ALA A 265 8.64 -7.21 1.92
N SER A 266 8.74 -5.88 1.86
CA SER A 266 7.58 -4.98 1.95
C SER A 266 6.93 -4.57 0.61
N THR A 267 7.36 -5.09 -0.55
CA THR A 267 6.64 -4.84 -1.82
C THR A 267 5.30 -5.59 -1.86
N ILE A 268 5.17 -6.71 -1.11
CA ILE A 268 3.91 -7.44 -0.87
C ILE A 268 2.78 -6.57 -0.33
N LYS A 269 3.10 -5.38 0.21
CA LYS A 269 2.11 -4.43 0.71
C LYS A 269 1.31 -3.76 -0.42
N VAL A 270 1.77 -3.81 -1.68
CA VAL A 270 0.99 -3.34 -2.85
C VAL A 270 -0.20 -4.26 -3.17
N PRO A 271 -0.06 -5.59 -3.34
CA PRO A 271 -1.23 -6.45 -3.50
C PRO A 271 -2.16 -6.45 -2.27
N ILE A 272 -1.64 -6.30 -1.04
CA ILE A 272 -2.48 -6.09 0.16
C ILE A 272 -3.26 -4.76 0.08
N LEU A 273 -2.65 -3.68 -0.45
CA LEU A 273 -3.30 -2.38 -0.67
C LEU A 273 -4.45 -2.49 -1.70
N VAL A 274 -4.26 -3.27 -2.77
CA VAL A 274 -5.34 -3.55 -3.73
C VAL A 274 -6.47 -4.35 -3.07
N SER A 275 -6.16 -5.39 -2.28
CA SER A 275 -7.18 -6.16 -1.54
C SER A 275 -7.97 -5.29 -0.56
N PHE A 276 -7.30 -4.33 0.09
CA PHE A 276 -7.95 -3.34 0.94
C PHE A 276 -8.94 -2.48 0.15
N PHE A 277 -8.53 -1.90 -0.97
CA PHE A 277 -9.39 -1.02 -1.76
C PHE A 277 -10.52 -1.78 -2.46
N GLN A 278 -10.29 -3.00 -2.93
CA GLN A 278 -11.35 -3.87 -3.46
C GLN A 278 -12.39 -4.20 -2.35
N ALA A 279 -11.95 -4.44 -1.12
CA ALA A 279 -12.86 -4.61 0.02
C ALA A 279 -13.63 -3.33 0.40
N VAL A 280 -13.09 -2.13 0.13
CA VAL A 280 -13.80 -0.84 0.28
C VAL A 280 -14.86 -0.67 -0.80
N ASP A 281 -14.52 -0.90 -2.07
CA ASP A 281 -15.44 -0.76 -3.19
C ASP A 281 -16.61 -1.76 -3.14
N GLU A 282 -16.34 -2.99 -2.68
CA GLU A 282 -17.35 -4.02 -2.42
C GLU A 282 -18.15 -3.80 -1.12
N GLY A 283 -17.84 -2.75 -0.34
CA GLY A 283 -18.52 -2.43 0.93
C GLY A 283 -18.25 -3.41 2.08
N ARG A 284 -17.31 -4.36 1.91
CA ARG A 284 -16.86 -5.31 2.95
C ARG A 284 -16.01 -4.66 4.04
N LEU A 285 -15.49 -3.47 3.78
CA LEU A 285 -14.69 -2.64 4.68
C LEU A 285 -15.06 -1.17 4.48
N ARG A 286 -14.96 -0.34 5.53
CA ARG A 286 -15.07 1.12 5.39
C ARG A 286 -13.80 1.82 5.82
N LEU A 287 -13.44 2.91 5.15
CA LEU A 287 -12.28 3.74 5.49
C LEU A 287 -12.34 4.30 6.93
N ASP A 288 -13.55 4.56 7.45
CA ASP A 288 -13.82 5.03 8.81
C ASP A 288 -13.91 3.92 9.87
N GLU A 289 -13.76 2.65 9.48
CA GLU A 289 -13.89 1.52 10.38
C GLU A 289 -12.74 1.49 11.39
N VAL A 290 -13.07 1.39 12.68
CA VAL A 290 -12.07 1.46 13.75
C VAL A 290 -11.49 0.08 14.03
N LEU A 291 -10.30 -0.17 13.50
CA LEU A 291 -9.49 -1.35 13.78
C LEU A 291 -8.86 -1.23 15.18
N THR A 292 -8.71 -2.35 15.87
CA THR A 292 -8.12 -2.42 17.23
C THR A 292 -6.85 -3.26 17.19
N MET A 293 -5.73 -2.69 17.66
CA MET A 293 -4.44 -3.36 17.67
C MET A 293 -4.35 -4.39 18.79
N ALA A 294 -4.44 -5.67 18.43
CA ALA A 294 -4.19 -6.79 19.33
C ALA A 294 -2.70 -7.15 19.40
N GLU A 295 -2.29 -7.81 20.48
CA GLU A 295 -0.91 -8.29 20.70
C GLU A 295 -0.38 -9.13 19.52
N LYS A 296 -1.23 -10.00 18.94
CA LYS A 296 -0.89 -10.82 17.75
C LYS A 296 -0.53 -10.04 16.49
N HIS A 297 -0.82 -8.74 16.43
CA HIS A 297 -0.45 -7.91 15.27
C HIS A 297 0.94 -7.28 15.41
N ILE A 298 1.45 -7.13 16.64
CA ILE A 298 2.66 -6.34 16.92
C ILE A 298 3.88 -7.01 16.28
N ALA A 299 4.52 -6.26 15.40
CA ALA A 299 5.64 -6.71 14.57
C ALA A 299 6.78 -5.71 14.59
N LYS A 300 8.01 -6.24 14.72
CA LYS A 300 9.26 -5.47 14.74
C LYS A 300 9.62 -4.93 13.36
N GLY A 301 10.63 -4.05 13.33
CA GLY A 301 11.18 -3.46 12.11
C GLY A 301 10.53 -2.11 11.82
N SER A 302 10.18 -1.86 10.56
CA SER A 302 9.51 -0.62 10.15
C SER A 302 8.11 -0.51 10.77
N GLY A 303 7.82 0.64 11.37
CA GLY A 303 6.51 0.99 11.92
C GLY A 303 6.59 1.83 13.19
N GLU A 304 5.53 2.58 13.47
CA GLU A 304 5.31 3.39 14.68
C GLU A 304 4.15 2.86 15.53
N LEU A 305 3.34 1.93 15.01
CA LEU A 305 2.28 1.27 15.77
C LEU A 305 2.83 0.24 16.78
N GLN A 306 4.03 -0.31 16.56
CA GLN A 306 4.64 -1.32 17.45
C GLN A 306 4.88 -0.80 18.89
N ASP A 307 5.03 0.51 19.05
CA ASP A 307 5.26 1.19 20.33
C ASP A 307 3.97 1.63 21.05
N GLN A 308 2.81 1.40 20.43
CA GLN A 308 1.50 1.81 20.97
C GLN A 308 0.95 0.76 21.96
N PRO A 309 0.15 1.15 22.98
CA PRO A 309 -0.47 0.19 23.88
C PRO A 309 -1.38 -0.81 23.15
N VAL A 310 -1.36 -2.08 23.54
CA VAL A 310 -2.35 -3.09 23.10
C VAL A 310 -3.77 -2.59 23.41
N GLY A 311 -4.69 -2.73 22.45
CA GLY A 311 -6.03 -2.16 22.49
C GLY A 311 -6.13 -0.74 21.93
N SER A 312 -5.03 -0.15 21.44
CA SER A 312 -5.05 1.10 20.68
C SER A 312 -5.89 0.97 19.39
N LYS A 313 -6.42 2.11 18.93
CA LYS A 313 -7.47 2.16 17.91
C LYS A 313 -7.15 3.17 16.82
N PHE A 314 -7.26 2.71 15.58
CA PHE A 314 -6.93 3.45 14.37
C PHE A 314 -8.04 3.20 13.35
N THR A 315 -8.34 4.19 12.51
CA THR A 315 -9.21 3.95 11.36
C THR A 315 -8.53 3.03 10.35
N ALA A 316 -9.32 2.33 9.54
CA ALA A 316 -8.81 1.48 8.48
C ALA A 316 -7.98 2.30 7.47
N LEU A 317 -8.36 3.56 7.19
CA LEU A 317 -7.58 4.50 6.39
C LEU A 317 -6.24 4.88 7.02
N GLU A 318 -6.19 5.23 8.32
CA GLU A 318 -4.91 5.50 9.01
C GLU A 318 -4.00 4.26 8.99
N THR A 319 -4.58 3.08 9.18
CA THR A 319 -3.85 1.80 9.19
C THR A 319 -3.25 1.49 7.82
N VAL A 320 -4.02 1.64 6.72
CA VAL A 320 -3.52 1.37 5.36
C VAL A 320 -2.51 2.45 4.90
N THR A 321 -2.66 3.68 5.38
CA THR A 321 -1.70 4.76 5.11
C THR A 321 -0.35 4.44 5.76
N LEU A 322 -0.33 4.05 7.04
CA LEU A 322 0.89 3.66 7.76
C LEU A 322 1.56 2.40 7.17
N MET A 323 0.78 1.44 6.69
CA MET A 323 1.28 0.25 5.98
C MET A 323 2.14 0.61 4.76
N ILE A 324 1.86 1.75 4.10
CA ILE A 324 2.54 2.19 2.88
C ILE A 324 3.61 3.25 3.19
N GLU A 325 3.23 4.41 3.75
CA GLU A 325 4.12 5.56 4.01
C GLU A 325 5.39 5.15 4.78
N ASN A 326 5.17 4.49 5.91
CA ASN A 326 6.19 4.06 6.87
C ASN A 326 6.64 2.62 6.65
N SER A 327 5.99 1.89 5.74
CA SER A 327 6.09 0.43 5.66
C SER A 327 5.72 -0.29 6.97
N ASP A 328 4.76 0.23 7.76
CA ASP A 328 4.49 -0.26 9.12
C ASP A 328 4.02 -1.73 9.14
N ASN A 329 4.82 -2.60 9.78
CA ASN A 329 4.57 -4.05 9.86
C ASN A 329 3.39 -4.41 10.76
N THR A 330 3.16 -3.67 11.85
CA THR A 330 2.04 -3.91 12.76
C THR A 330 0.72 -3.50 12.11
N ALA A 331 0.71 -2.37 11.39
CA ALA A 331 -0.41 -1.95 10.55
C ALA A 331 -0.70 -2.97 9.44
N THR A 332 0.34 -3.53 8.82
CA THR A 332 0.18 -4.59 7.80
C THR A 332 -0.54 -5.81 8.40
N ASN A 333 -0.11 -6.27 9.58
CA ASN A 333 -0.71 -7.42 10.24
C ASN A 333 -2.15 -7.19 10.70
N MET A 334 -2.49 -5.97 11.16
CA MET A 334 -3.89 -5.58 11.42
C MET A 334 -4.77 -5.70 10.17
N LEU A 335 -4.23 -5.37 9.00
CA LEU A 335 -4.97 -5.41 7.73
C LEU A 335 -5.06 -6.83 7.17
N ILE A 336 -4.01 -7.64 7.28
CA ILE A 336 -4.05 -9.07 6.93
C ILE A 336 -5.14 -9.79 7.73
N ASP A 337 -5.21 -9.57 9.04
CA ASP A 337 -6.25 -10.13 9.91
C ASP A 337 -7.65 -9.64 9.49
N ARG A 338 -7.80 -8.34 9.22
CA ARG A 338 -9.07 -7.74 8.82
C ARG A 338 -9.55 -8.14 7.42
N LEU A 339 -8.64 -8.53 6.52
CA LEU A 339 -8.95 -8.94 5.15
C LEU A 339 -9.21 -10.46 5.01
N GLY A 340 -9.18 -11.22 6.12
CA GLY A 340 -9.51 -12.64 6.14
C GLY A 340 -8.30 -13.58 6.20
N GLY A 341 -7.11 -13.06 6.54
CA GLY A 341 -5.89 -13.87 6.71
C GLY A 341 -5.15 -14.17 5.41
N ILE A 342 -4.09 -14.97 5.54
CA ILE A 342 -3.14 -15.26 4.45
C ILE A 342 -3.81 -16.08 3.33
N GLU A 343 -4.69 -17.03 3.65
CA GLU A 343 -5.39 -17.82 2.64
C GLU A 343 -6.31 -16.95 1.77
N SER A 344 -7.05 -16.01 2.37
CA SER A 344 -7.95 -15.11 1.63
C SER A 344 -7.17 -14.16 0.71
N LEU A 345 -6.03 -13.65 1.17
CA LEU A 345 -5.13 -12.82 0.35
C LEU A 345 -4.51 -13.62 -0.80
N ASN A 346 -3.98 -14.82 -0.54
CA ASN A 346 -3.39 -15.67 -1.59
C ASN A 346 -4.41 -16.09 -2.66
N GLN A 347 -5.65 -16.40 -2.28
CA GLN A 347 -6.73 -16.69 -3.23
C GLN A 347 -7.03 -15.48 -4.13
N GLN A 348 -6.96 -14.27 -3.57
CA GLN A 348 -7.20 -13.03 -4.29
C GLN A 348 -6.02 -12.66 -5.21
N PHE A 349 -4.77 -12.89 -4.79
CA PHE A 349 -3.60 -12.68 -5.65
C PHE A 349 -3.62 -13.63 -6.86
N ALA A 350 -4.01 -14.89 -6.64
CA ALA A 350 -4.22 -15.87 -7.71
C ALA A 350 -5.39 -15.50 -8.65
N SER A 351 -6.46 -14.88 -8.14
CA SER A 351 -7.59 -14.42 -8.97
C SER A 351 -7.27 -13.19 -9.83
N TRP A 352 -6.16 -12.49 -9.55
CA TRP A 352 -5.55 -11.48 -10.43
C TRP A 352 -4.35 -12.03 -11.24
N GLN A 353 -4.18 -13.36 -11.30
CA GLN A 353 -3.14 -14.07 -12.06
C GLN A 353 -1.70 -13.72 -11.64
N LEU A 354 -1.48 -13.24 -10.41
CA LEU A 354 -0.15 -13.04 -9.85
C LEU A 354 0.46 -14.42 -9.51
N LYS A 355 1.38 -14.91 -10.36
CA LYS A 355 1.81 -16.32 -10.33
C LYS A 355 2.81 -16.63 -9.23
N GLN A 356 3.62 -15.65 -8.85
CA GLN A 356 4.70 -15.80 -7.86
C GLN A 356 4.38 -15.07 -6.54
N THR A 357 3.33 -14.25 -6.52
CA THR A 357 2.91 -13.46 -5.37
C THR A 357 2.15 -14.31 -4.37
N GLN A 358 2.85 -14.75 -3.33
CA GLN A 358 2.31 -15.62 -2.29
C GLN A 358 2.85 -15.22 -0.92
N MET A 359 1.94 -15.08 0.05
CA MET A 359 2.27 -15.00 1.46
C MET A 359 2.34 -16.37 2.11
N GLN A 360 3.35 -16.56 2.96
CA GLN A 360 3.55 -17.74 3.81
C GLN A 360 3.60 -17.35 5.30
N ASN A 361 3.99 -16.11 5.63
CA ASN A 361 4.05 -15.59 6.99
C ASN A 361 3.54 -14.15 7.12
N ILE A 362 3.14 -13.78 8.34
CA ILE A 362 2.86 -12.39 8.70
C ILE A 362 4.15 -11.55 8.76
N LEU A 363 4.01 -10.23 8.68
CA LEU A 363 5.16 -9.32 8.73
C LEU A 363 5.80 -9.35 10.13
N PRO A 364 7.13 -9.18 10.26
CA PRO A 364 8.05 -8.59 9.27
C PRO A 364 8.58 -9.53 8.17
N ASP A 365 8.44 -10.85 8.30
CA ASP A 365 9.00 -11.84 7.37
C ASP A 365 10.48 -11.60 6.96
N LEU A 366 11.36 -11.49 7.96
CA LEU A 366 12.79 -11.18 7.73
C LEU A 366 13.55 -12.28 6.96
N GLU A 367 13.09 -13.53 7.05
CA GLU A 367 13.62 -14.66 6.27
C GLU A 367 13.19 -14.60 4.79
N GLY A 368 12.20 -13.75 4.45
CA GLY A 368 11.73 -13.57 3.08
C GLY A 368 10.96 -14.77 2.53
N THR A 369 10.10 -15.38 3.34
CA THR A 369 9.25 -16.52 2.95
C THR A 369 8.12 -16.09 2.01
N ASN A 370 7.60 -14.88 2.17
CA ASN A 370 6.65 -14.25 1.25
C ASN A 370 7.34 -13.96 -0.08
N LYS A 371 6.75 -14.40 -1.19
CA LYS A 371 7.29 -14.29 -2.55
C LYS A 371 6.48 -13.33 -3.41
N THR A 372 7.12 -12.82 -4.45
CA THR A 372 6.51 -12.10 -5.59
C THR A 372 7.51 -12.10 -6.76
N SER A 373 7.13 -11.50 -7.88
CA SER A 373 8.02 -11.26 -9.02
C SER A 373 7.92 -9.80 -9.46
N ALA A 374 8.91 -9.29 -10.19
CA ALA A 374 8.84 -7.93 -10.72
C ALA A 374 7.66 -7.77 -11.70
N LYS A 375 7.40 -8.80 -12.49
CA LYS A 375 6.32 -8.86 -13.49
C LYS A 375 4.93 -8.93 -12.86
N ASP A 376 4.75 -9.70 -11.78
CA ASP A 376 3.51 -9.71 -11.00
C ASP A 376 3.17 -8.29 -10.50
N LEU A 377 4.14 -7.62 -9.88
CA LEU A 377 3.97 -6.29 -9.30
C LEU A 377 3.63 -5.22 -10.35
N VAL A 378 4.30 -5.24 -11.50
CA VAL A 378 4.02 -4.29 -12.60
C VAL A 378 2.71 -4.59 -13.31
N ASN A 379 2.39 -5.86 -13.56
CA ASN A 379 1.09 -6.24 -14.15
C ASN A 379 -0.06 -5.78 -13.25
N LEU A 380 0.07 -5.95 -11.93
CA LEU A 380 -0.90 -5.42 -10.96
C LEU A 380 -1.03 -3.90 -11.08
N MET A 381 0.07 -3.15 -11.08
CA MET A 381 0.04 -1.68 -11.23
C MET A 381 -0.54 -1.23 -12.58
N ALA A 382 -0.35 -2.00 -13.65
CA ALA A 382 -0.90 -1.71 -14.97
C ALA A 382 -2.42 -1.97 -15.06
N GLU A 383 -2.93 -3.06 -14.49
CA GLU A 383 -4.38 -3.31 -14.39
C GLU A 383 -5.06 -2.21 -13.55
N ILE A 384 -4.42 -1.79 -12.44
CA ILE A 384 -4.86 -0.68 -11.59
C ILE A 384 -4.85 0.66 -12.35
N ASN A 385 -3.79 0.94 -13.13
CA ASN A 385 -3.72 2.12 -14.01
C ASN A 385 -4.91 2.15 -15.01
N GLN A 386 -5.20 1.01 -15.64
CA GLN A 386 -6.33 0.80 -16.56
C GLN A 386 -7.72 0.90 -15.89
N GLY A 387 -7.80 1.17 -14.57
CA GLY A 387 -9.06 1.34 -13.85
C GLY A 387 -9.78 0.03 -13.56
N LYS A 388 -9.04 -1.08 -13.50
CA LYS A 388 -9.55 -2.42 -13.17
C LYS A 388 -9.27 -2.76 -11.71
N LEU A 389 -9.84 -3.88 -11.25
CA LEU A 389 -9.79 -4.42 -9.89
C LEU A 389 -10.47 -3.53 -8.81
N ILE A 390 -10.21 -2.22 -8.82
CA ILE A 390 -10.77 -1.24 -7.88
C ILE A 390 -11.40 -0.06 -8.64
N SER A 391 -12.28 0.70 -7.98
CA SER A 391 -12.91 1.87 -8.55
C SER A 391 -11.89 2.99 -8.80
N LEU A 392 -12.16 3.87 -9.77
CA LEU A 392 -11.29 5.02 -10.06
C LEU A 392 -11.01 5.88 -8.81
N LYS A 393 -12.01 6.08 -7.94
CA LYS A 393 -11.84 6.79 -6.67
C LYS A 393 -10.87 6.09 -5.73
N SER A 394 -10.95 4.76 -5.65
CA SER A 394 -10.08 3.94 -4.81
C SER A 394 -8.66 3.85 -5.38
N ARG A 395 -8.51 3.77 -6.71
CA ARG A 395 -7.24 3.92 -7.44
C ARG A 395 -6.57 5.26 -7.14
N ASP A 396 -7.30 6.37 -7.25
CA ASP A 396 -6.73 7.70 -7.10
C ASP A 396 -6.27 7.95 -5.64
N LEU A 397 -6.96 7.36 -4.65
CA LEU A 397 -6.52 7.36 -3.26
C LEU A 397 -5.36 6.38 -2.99
N MET A 398 -5.36 5.21 -3.62
CA MET A 398 -4.27 4.23 -3.58
C MET A 398 -2.95 4.84 -4.07
N LEU A 399 -2.96 5.45 -5.25
CA LEU A 399 -1.79 6.07 -5.85
C LEU A 399 -1.28 7.25 -5.01
N ARG A 400 -2.18 8.09 -4.48
CA ARG A 400 -1.82 9.16 -3.54
C ARG A 400 -1.14 8.63 -2.27
N ILE A 401 -1.62 7.52 -1.70
CA ILE A 401 -0.98 6.90 -0.51
C ILE A 401 0.41 6.34 -0.86
N MET A 402 0.59 5.78 -2.06
CA MET A 402 1.89 5.27 -2.55
C MET A 402 2.89 6.39 -2.93
N GLU A 403 2.40 7.58 -3.28
CA GLU A 403 3.23 8.78 -3.51
C GLU A 403 3.91 9.26 -2.20
N GLN A 404 3.18 9.16 -1.08
CA GLN A 404 3.66 9.56 0.26
C GLN A 404 4.61 8.54 0.92
N THR A 405 5.07 7.51 0.20
CA THR A 405 6.12 6.58 0.65
C THR A 405 7.38 7.34 1.07
N ARG A 406 7.72 7.30 2.37
CA ARG A 406 8.79 8.14 2.96
C ARG A 406 10.20 7.70 2.55
N ASN A 407 10.40 6.41 2.28
CA ASN A 407 11.68 5.91 1.78
C ASN A 407 11.80 6.11 0.26
N ARG A 408 12.41 7.23 -0.14
CA ARG A 408 12.61 7.61 -1.55
C ARG A 408 14.02 7.30 -2.09
N SER A 409 14.79 6.44 -1.41
CA SER A 409 16.23 6.17 -1.70
C SER A 409 16.51 5.15 -2.82
N LEU A 410 15.45 4.63 -3.47
CA LEU A 410 15.51 3.66 -4.57
C LEU A 410 15.04 4.33 -5.87
N LEU A 411 13.96 3.86 -6.51
CA LEU A 411 13.51 4.38 -7.81
C LEU A 411 13.37 5.93 -7.84
N PRO A 412 12.76 6.60 -6.84
CA PRO A 412 12.58 8.06 -6.91
C PRO A 412 13.87 8.87 -7.00
N SER A 413 15.01 8.31 -6.58
CA SER A 413 16.31 9.00 -6.64
C SER A 413 17.04 8.86 -7.98
N GLY A 414 16.49 8.11 -8.93
CA GLY A 414 16.91 8.08 -10.32
C GLY A 414 15.96 8.79 -11.28
N LEU A 415 14.99 9.58 -10.79
CA LEU A 415 14.06 10.35 -11.63
C LEU A 415 14.51 11.80 -11.79
N GLY A 416 14.10 12.43 -12.89
CA GLY A 416 14.32 13.86 -13.14
C GLY A 416 13.41 14.78 -12.31
N GLU A 417 13.68 16.08 -12.38
CA GLU A 417 12.85 17.10 -11.73
C GLU A 417 11.42 17.12 -12.29
N GLY A 418 10.42 17.31 -11.43
CA GLY A 418 9.00 17.33 -11.80
C GLY A 418 8.37 15.96 -12.04
N ALA A 419 9.12 14.86 -12.01
CA ALA A 419 8.58 13.50 -12.15
C ALA A 419 7.81 13.06 -10.88
N PHE A 420 6.62 12.52 -11.07
CA PHE A 420 5.83 11.93 -9.98
C PHE A 420 5.99 10.42 -9.96
N ILE A 421 5.92 9.83 -8.76
CA ILE A 421 6.06 8.40 -8.57
C ILE A 421 5.21 7.90 -7.40
N ALA A 422 4.26 7.02 -7.70
CA ALA A 422 3.51 6.24 -6.73
C ALA A 422 4.19 4.87 -6.59
N HIS A 423 4.85 4.61 -5.45
CA HIS A 423 5.69 3.42 -5.29
C HIS A 423 5.65 2.76 -3.91
N LYS A 424 6.26 1.56 -3.80
CA LYS A 424 6.47 0.88 -2.52
C LYS A 424 7.79 0.10 -2.48
N THR A 425 8.71 0.61 -1.66
CA THR A 425 9.99 -0.05 -1.36
C THR A 425 9.84 -1.31 -0.49
N GLY A 426 10.75 -2.26 -0.65
CA GLY A 426 10.95 -3.44 0.20
C GLY A 426 12.44 -3.70 0.45
N ASN A 427 12.81 -3.96 1.71
CA ASN A 427 14.19 -4.26 2.08
C ASN A 427 14.23 -5.23 3.27
N ILE A 428 14.92 -6.35 3.09
CA ILE A 428 15.40 -7.26 4.15
C ILE A 428 16.85 -7.66 3.80
N ASP A 429 17.50 -8.48 4.60
CA ASP A 429 18.90 -8.87 4.37
C ASP A 429 19.12 -9.43 2.96
N SER A 430 18.28 -10.37 2.52
CA SER A 430 18.43 -11.13 1.27
C SER A 430 17.92 -10.44 -0.01
N VAL A 431 17.18 -9.32 0.09
CA VAL A 431 16.66 -8.58 -1.07
C VAL A 431 16.53 -7.08 -0.78
N SER A 432 16.81 -6.26 -1.79
CA SER A 432 16.38 -4.87 -1.87
C SER A 432 15.50 -4.70 -3.10
N GLY A 433 14.44 -3.90 -3.05
CA GLY A 433 13.53 -3.75 -4.18
C GLY A 433 12.52 -2.63 -4.03
N ASP A 434 11.87 -2.30 -5.15
CA ASP A 434 10.88 -1.23 -5.26
C ASP A 434 9.97 -1.49 -6.47
N ILE A 435 8.76 -0.96 -6.44
CA ILE A 435 7.75 -1.04 -7.51
C ILE A 435 7.09 0.31 -7.62
N GLY A 436 7.14 0.93 -8.80
CA GLY A 436 6.57 2.25 -9.06
C GLY A 436 5.69 2.32 -10.31
N LEU A 437 4.72 3.24 -10.26
CA LEU A 437 4.10 3.87 -11.43
C LEU A 437 4.65 5.31 -11.50
N ILE A 438 5.24 5.69 -12.63
CA ILE A 438 5.94 6.96 -12.85
C ILE A 438 5.19 7.78 -13.90
N ASP A 439 5.00 9.07 -13.60
CA ASP A 439 4.55 10.11 -14.53
C ASP A 439 5.70 11.09 -14.79
N MET A 440 6.07 11.27 -16.05
CA MET A 440 7.13 12.19 -16.46
C MET A 440 6.57 13.56 -16.89
N PRO A 441 7.33 14.68 -16.76
CA PRO A 441 6.88 16.00 -17.20
C PRO A 441 6.57 16.11 -18.70
N ASN A 442 7.15 15.25 -19.53
CA ASN A 442 6.87 15.16 -20.97
C ASN A 442 5.55 14.40 -21.30
N GLY A 443 4.80 13.97 -20.28
CA GLY A 443 3.54 13.24 -20.41
C GLY A 443 3.68 11.71 -20.50
N LYS A 444 4.90 11.18 -20.54
CA LYS A 444 5.16 9.73 -20.57
C LYS A 444 4.72 9.03 -19.29
N ARG A 445 4.05 7.88 -19.39
CA ARG A 445 3.72 7.02 -18.23
C ARG A 445 4.32 5.62 -18.37
N TYR A 446 5.02 5.17 -17.33
CA TYR A 446 5.56 3.81 -17.26
C TYR A 446 5.45 3.20 -15.86
N SER A 447 5.48 1.87 -15.76
CA SER A 447 5.58 1.17 -14.49
C SER A 447 6.75 0.20 -14.48
N VAL A 448 7.52 0.21 -13.40
CA VAL A 448 8.74 -0.60 -13.23
C VAL A 448 8.79 -1.25 -11.86
N GLY A 449 9.11 -2.54 -11.86
CA GLY A 449 9.42 -3.33 -10.68
C GLY A 449 10.87 -3.77 -10.74
N VAL A 450 11.61 -3.55 -9.66
CA VAL A 450 13.01 -4.00 -9.52
C VAL A 450 13.16 -4.72 -8.19
N LEU A 451 13.58 -5.98 -8.23
CA LEU A 451 13.85 -6.83 -7.07
C LEU A 451 15.26 -7.40 -7.20
N VAL A 452 16.18 -7.04 -6.31
CA VAL A 452 17.58 -7.45 -6.37
C VAL A 452 17.89 -8.39 -5.21
N GLN A 453 18.00 -9.69 -5.50
CA GLN A 453 18.51 -10.66 -4.53
C GLN A 453 20.01 -10.41 -4.30
N ARG A 454 20.46 -10.51 -3.04
CA ARG A 454 21.81 -10.17 -2.61
C ARG A 454 22.29 -11.03 -1.43
N GLU A 455 23.59 -10.91 -1.12
CA GLU A 455 24.12 -11.26 0.20
C GLU A 455 23.67 -10.22 1.25
N ALA A 456 23.69 -10.61 2.53
CA ALA A 456 23.01 -9.89 3.61
C ALA A 456 23.36 -8.39 3.69
N ASN A 457 22.37 -7.54 3.36
CA ASN A 457 22.47 -6.08 3.36
C ASN A 457 23.59 -5.48 2.47
N ASP A 458 24.00 -6.17 1.41
CA ASP A 458 24.90 -5.63 0.38
C ASP A 458 24.40 -4.26 -0.14
N PRO A 459 25.20 -3.17 -0.04
CA PRO A 459 24.83 -1.84 -0.49
C PRO A 459 24.89 -1.65 -2.02
N GLN A 460 25.47 -2.59 -2.78
CA GLN A 460 25.44 -2.55 -4.25
C GLN A 460 24.02 -2.78 -4.79
N ALA A 461 23.17 -3.54 -4.08
CA ALA A 461 21.79 -3.80 -4.50
C ALA A 461 20.93 -2.53 -4.60
N PRO A 462 20.81 -1.67 -3.56
CA PRO A 462 20.06 -0.42 -3.67
C PRO A 462 20.71 0.57 -4.65
N GLU A 463 22.03 0.53 -4.84
CA GLU A 463 22.73 1.34 -5.84
C GLU A 463 22.37 0.92 -7.27
N LEU A 464 22.36 -0.39 -7.56
CA LEU A 464 21.90 -0.93 -8.84
C LEU A 464 20.45 -0.49 -9.15
N ILE A 465 19.55 -0.47 -8.16
CA ILE A 465 18.16 0.01 -8.35
C ILE A 465 18.13 1.49 -8.77
N ARG A 466 18.98 2.34 -8.16
CA ARG A 466 19.08 3.77 -8.54
C ARG A 466 19.59 3.94 -9.96
N GLN A 467 20.65 3.22 -10.32
CA GLN A 467 21.25 3.27 -11.65
C GLN A 467 20.25 2.79 -12.72
N ILE A 468 19.56 1.67 -12.47
CA ILE A 468 18.48 1.17 -13.34
C ILE A 468 17.40 2.23 -13.54
N SER A 469 16.92 2.85 -12.45
CA SER A 469 15.89 3.89 -12.56
C SER A 469 16.36 5.11 -13.37
N SER A 470 17.62 5.52 -13.20
CA SER A 470 18.23 6.62 -13.95
C SER A 470 18.38 6.30 -15.44
N THR A 471 18.82 5.09 -15.79
CA THR A 471 18.91 4.63 -17.19
C THR A 471 17.53 4.55 -17.85
N ILE A 472 16.49 4.09 -17.14
CA ILE A 472 15.11 4.04 -17.64
C ILE A 472 14.57 5.46 -17.84
N TYR A 473 14.77 6.36 -16.88
CA TYR A 473 14.31 7.75 -17.00
C TYR A 473 14.97 8.46 -18.18
N GLN A 474 16.29 8.38 -18.31
CA GLN A 474 17.05 8.98 -19.41
C GLN A 474 16.62 8.44 -20.78
N TYR A 475 16.30 7.15 -20.89
CA TYR A 475 15.78 6.55 -22.12
C TYR A 475 14.46 7.23 -22.53
N PHE A 476 13.49 7.36 -21.63
CA PHE A 476 12.20 7.99 -21.94
C PHE A 476 12.24 9.52 -22.03
N ASP A 477 13.25 10.17 -21.46
CA ASP A 477 13.48 11.62 -21.57
C ASP A 477 14.10 11.98 -22.93
N THR A 478 14.94 11.10 -23.47
CA THR A 478 15.59 11.26 -24.80
C THR A 478 14.81 10.66 -25.96
N SER A 479 13.85 9.76 -25.71
CA SER A 479 13.00 9.13 -26.73
C SER A 479 11.72 9.92 -27.05
N THR A 480 11.75 11.25 -26.95
CA THR A 480 10.68 12.08 -27.50
C THR A 480 10.69 11.96 -29.03
N ASP A 481 9.58 11.55 -29.63
CA ASP A 481 9.42 11.65 -31.09
C ASP A 481 9.75 13.08 -31.56
N PRO A 482 10.52 13.26 -32.64
CA PRO A 482 10.69 14.58 -33.22
C PRO A 482 9.32 15.10 -33.67
N GLU A 483 9.01 16.37 -33.39
CA GLU A 483 7.82 16.99 -33.98
C GLU A 483 7.86 16.79 -35.51
N PRO A 484 6.74 16.40 -36.15
CA PRO A 484 6.70 16.19 -37.58
C PRO A 484 7.01 17.53 -38.27
N ASN A 485 8.21 17.63 -38.87
CA ASN A 485 8.72 18.86 -39.44
C ASN A 485 7.71 19.42 -40.47
N PRO A 486 7.10 20.61 -40.23
CA PRO A 486 6.06 21.14 -41.09
C PRO A 486 6.53 21.37 -42.54
N ASP A 487 7.84 21.53 -42.75
CA ASP A 487 8.45 21.73 -44.07
C ASP A 487 8.49 20.47 -44.96
N GLN A 488 8.00 19.30 -44.48
CA GLN A 488 7.89 18.08 -45.30
C GLN A 488 6.49 17.85 -45.91
N VAL A 489 5.58 18.83 -45.87
CA VAL A 489 4.26 18.76 -46.50
C VAL A 489 4.17 19.64 -47.77
N GLN A 490 5.25 19.65 -48.58
CA GLN A 490 5.28 20.24 -49.92
C GLN A 490 6.15 19.40 -50.88
N ASP A 491 5.54 18.38 -51.50
CA ASP A 491 5.75 17.95 -52.90
C ASP A 491 5.08 16.57 -53.12
N ASP A 492 3.75 16.55 -53.30
CA ASP A 492 3.04 15.39 -53.87
C ASP A 492 1.63 15.75 -54.41
N GLN A 493 1.55 16.77 -55.26
CA GLN A 493 0.40 16.98 -56.18
C GLN A 493 0.90 17.44 -57.56
N GLN A 494 0.77 16.55 -58.55
CA GLN A 494 0.80 16.82 -59.99
C GLN A 494 -0.48 16.25 -60.63
#